data_AF-A0A450TZI6-F1
#
_entry.id   AF-A0A450TZI6-F1
#
_cell.length_a   1.000
_cell.length_b   1.000
_cell.length_c   1.000
_cell.angle_alpha   90.00
_cell.angle_beta   90.00
_cell.angle_gamma   90.00
#
_symmetry.space_group_name_H-M   'P 1'
#
loop_
_entity.id
_entity.type
_entity.pdbx_description
1 polymer ?
#
loop_
_entity_poly.entity_id
_entity_poly.type
_entity_poly.pdbx_seq_one_letter_code
_entity_poly.pdbx_strand_id
1 'polypeptide(L)'
;MRATLAKIGNSRGIRLPKPVIEQCGFEQEVDMEVRHRELIIRSPNRPRDGWGHAFARMNEYGDDELLDRIPESGSTWDEEEWEW
;
A
#
# COMPACT_ATOMS: atom_id res chain seq x y z
N MET A 1 4.13 20.10 -21.55
CA MET A 1 5.62 20.02 -21.47
C MET A 1 6.09 18.89 -22.36
N ARG A 2 7.26 18.99 -23.01
CA ARG A 2 7.89 17.87 -23.75
C ARG A 2 9.17 17.49 -23.04
N ALA A 3 9.41 16.19 -22.85
CA ALA A 3 10.62 15.67 -22.23
C ALA A 3 11.31 14.67 -23.18
N THR A 4 12.61 14.51 -23.03
CA THR A 4 13.41 13.58 -23.82
C THR A 4 13.65 12.28 -23.06
N LEU A 5 13.64 11.15 -23.78
CA LEU A 5 14.01 9.85 -23.24
C LEU A 5 15.53 9.70 -23.23
N ALA A 6 16.15 9.77 -22.06
CA ALA A 6 17.58 9.54 -21.86
C ALA A 6 17.89 8.04 -21.77
N LYS A 7 19.04 7.60 -22.28
CA LYS A 7 19.49 6.21 -22.15
C LYS A 7 20.10 5.98 -20.77
N ILE A 8 19.68 4.92 -20.08
CA ILE A 8 20.21 4.49 -18.79
C ILE A 8 20.52 3.00 -18.92
N GLY A 9 21.75 2.65 -19.32
CA GLY A 9 22.09 1.26 -19.63
C GLY A 9 21.17 0.65 -20.71
N ASN A 10 20.45 -0.42 -20.37
CA ASN A 10 19.46 -1.07 -21.24
C ASN A 10 18.03 -0.46 -21.11
N SER A 11 17.83 0.51 -20.23
CA SER A 11 16.55 1.19 -20.02
C SER A 11 16.57 2.63 -20.54
N ARG A 12 15.42 3.30 -20.45
CA ARG A 12 15.24 4.71 -20.79
C ARG A 12 14.58 5.44 -19.62
N GLY A 13 15.04 6.65 -19.33
CA GLY A 13 14.49 7.51 -18.29
C GLY A 13 13.92 8.81 -18.86
N ILE A 14 12.95 9.38 -18.14
CA ILE A 14 12.41 10.72 -18.38
C ILE A 14 12.88 11.63 -17.23
N ARG A 15 13.44 12.80 -17.56
CA ARG A 15 13.79 13.80 -16.54
C ARG A 15 12.53 14.57 -16.15
N LEU A 16 12.07 14.39 -14.91
CA LEU A 16 10.96 15.14 -14.34
C LEU A 16 11.48 16.42 -13.68
N PRO A 17 10.91 17.60 -13.99
CA PRO A 17 11.22 18.83 -13.26
C PRO A 17 10.85 18.70 -11.78
N LYS A 18 11.62 19.35 -10.91
CA LYS A 18 11.36 19.40 -9.46
C LYS A 18 9.90 19.76 -9.10
N PRO A 19 9.26 20.77 -9.75
CA PRO A 19 7.85 21.07 -9.45
C PRO A 19 6.89 19.92 -9.73
N VAL A 20 7.15 19.07 -10.74
CA VAL A 20 6.29 17.92 -11.04
C VAL A 20 6.45 16.84 -9.97
N ILE A 21 7.68 16.60 -9.51
CA ILE A 21 7.97 15.64 -8.43
C ILE A 21 7.23 16.07 -7.16
N GLU A 22 7.33 17.34 -6.78
CA GLU A 22 6.67 17.90 -5.58
C GLU A 22 5.15 17.87 -5.68
N GLN A 23 4.57 18.28 -6.81
CA GLN A 23 3.11 18.29 -7.02
C GLN A 23 2.51 16.88 -7.04
N CYS A 24 3.25 15.89 -7.56
CA CYS A 24 2.81 14.51 -7.56
C CYS A 24 3.09 13.78 -6.24
N GLY A 25 3.85 14.38 -5.31
CA GLY A 25 4.25 13.73 -4.06
C GLY A 25 5.13 12.50 -4.30
N PHE A 26 5.98 12.53 -5.32
CA PHE A 26 6.91 11.44 -5.61
C PHE A 26 8.10 11.48 -4.65
N GLU A 27 8.41 10.33 -4.06
CA GLU A 27 9.57 10.15 -3.19
C GLU A 27 10.62 9.24 -3.86
N GLN A 28 10.98 8.12 -3.22
CA GLN A 28 11.99 7.18 -3.71
C GLN A 28 11.42 6.20 -4.74
N GLU A 29 10.14 5.87 -4.62
CA GLU A 29 9.46 4.86 -5.44
C GLU A 29 8.16 5.43 -6.00
N VAL A 30 7.74 4.89 -7.14
CA VAL A 30 6.48 5.22 -7.82
C VAL A 30 5.87 3.97 -8.43
N ASP A 31 4.55 3.93 -8.46
CA ASP A 31 3.81 2.92 -9.21
C ASP A 31 3.67 3.37 -10.67
N MET A 32 3.85 2.45 -11.60
CA MET A 32 3.76 2.71 -13.04
C MET A 32 2.78 1.74 -13.70
N GLU A 33 1.92 2.26 -14.57
CA GLU A 33 0.94 1.48 -15.31
C GLU A 33 0.79 2.01 -16.74
N VAL A 34 0.62 1.12 -17.72
CA VAL A 34 0.33 1.50 -19.11
C VAL A 34 -1.14 1.29 -19.42
N ARG A 35 -1.86 2.35 -19.78
CA ARG A 35 -3.27 2.30 -20.23
C ARG A 35 -3.43 3.06 -21.53
N HIS A 36 -4.05 2.47 -22.55
CA HIS A 36 -4.37 3.15 -23.82
C HIS A 36 -3.19 3.92 -24.46
N ARG A 37 -1.97 3.38 -24.35
CA ARG A 37 -0.71 4.01 -24.84
C ARG A 37 -0.22 5.20 -24.00
N GLU A 38 -0.75 5.37 -22.80
CA GLU A 38 -0.32 6.34 -21.81
C GLU A 38 0.40 5.62 -20.67
N LEU A 39 1.52 6.18 -20.22
CA LEU A 39 2.18 5.76 -18.99
C LEU A 39 1.63 6.61 -17.85
N ILE A 40 0.93 5.99 -16.91
CA ILE A 40 0.45 6.61 -15.69
C ILE A 40 1.44 6.30 -14.58
N ILE A 41 1.95 7.35 -13.93
CA ILE A 41 2.86 7.26 -12.80
C ILE A 41 2.18 7.89 -11.60
N ARG A 42 2.17 7.21 -10.46
CA ARG A 42 1.50 7.67 -9.24
C ARG A 42 2.33 7.29 -8.01
N SER A 43 2.21 8.07 -6.93
CA SER A 43 2.86 7.69 -5.67
C SER A 43 2.34 6.34 -5.21
N PRO A 44 3.21 5.49 -4.64
CA PRO A 44 2.80 4.16 -4.21
C PRO A 44 1.68 4.29 -3.19
N ASN A 45 0.58 3.57 -3.42
CA ASN A 45 -0.36 3.36 -2.33
C ASN A 45 0.29 2.36 -1.39
N ARG A 46 0.47 2.72 -0.12
CA ARG A 46 0.94 1.82 0.94
C ARG A 46 -0.27 1.48 1.82
N PRO A 47 -1.10 0.49 1.44
CA PRO A 47 -2.15 0.02 2.32
C PRO A 47 -1.55 -0.30 3.69
N ARG A 48 -2.21 0.19 4.73
CA ARG A 48 -1.81 -0.04 6.12
C ARG A 48 -0.50 0.60 6.53
N ASP A 49 -0.05 1.63 5.82
CA ASP A 49 1.06 2.44 6.31
C ASP A 49 0.74 3.00 7.71
N GLY A 50 1.70 2.92 8.62
CA GLY A 50 1.51 3.27 10.03
C GLY A 50 0.73 2.28 10.90
N TRP A 51 0.18 1.18 10.36
CA TRP A 51 -0.56 0.19 11.18
C TRP A 51 0.33 -0.46 12.23
N GLY A 52 1.58 -0.79 11.91
CA GLY A 52 2.50 -1.37 12.90
C GLY A 52 2.68 -0.48 14.13
N HIS A 53 2.82 0.84 13.92
CA HIS A 53 2.90 1.81 15.02
C HIS A 53 1.55 2.00 15.74
N ALA A 54 0.43 1.93 15.01
CA ALA A 54 -0.89 1.97 15.62
C ALA A 54 -1.14 0.75 16.52
N PHE A 55 -0.77 -0.46 16.09
CA PHE A 55 -0.88 -1.67 16.89
C PHE A 55 0.06 -1.67 18.10
N ALA A 56 1.30 -1.18 17.95
CA ALA A 56 2.20 -1.03 19.08
C ALA A 56 1.59 -0.12 20.17
N ARG A 57 1.01 1.02 19.79
CA ARG A 57 0.30 1.90 20.73
C ARG A 57 -0.94 1.25 21.34
N MET A 58 -1.71 0.52 20.53
CA MET A 58 -2.90 -0.21 21.02
C MET A 58 -2.54 -1.17 22.15
N ASN A 59 -1.43 -1.91 22.00
CA ASN A 59 -0.90 -2.77 23.05
C ASN A 59 -0.38 -1.98 24.27
N GLU A 60 0.35 -0.88 24.06
CA GLU A 60 0.81 -0.01 25.15
C GLU A 60 -0.36 0.55 26.00
N TYR A 61 -1.50 0.83 25.38
CA TYR A 61 -2.70 1.31 26.05
C TYR A 61 -3.63 0.19 26.56
N GLY A 62 -3.34 -1.07 26.24
CA GLY A 62 -4.18 -2.23 26.59
C GLY A 62 -5.52 -2.27 25.84
N ASP A 63 -5.60 -1.58 24.70
CA ASP A 63 -6.78 -1.56 23.83
C ASP A 63 -6.84 -2.79 22.91
N ASP A 64 -5.87 -3.71 22.99
CA ASP A 64 -5.75 -4.93 22.18
C ASP A 64 -6.43 -6.16 22.77
N GLU A 65 -7.20 -5.98 23.84
CA GLU A 65 -8.04 -7.02 24.43
C GLU A 65 -9.24 -7.36 23.55
N LEU A 66 -9.61 -8.64 23.56
CA LEU A 66 -10.75 -9.15 22.81
C LEU A 66 -12.05 -8.65 23.46
N LEU A 67 -12.85 -7.87 22.73
CA LEU A 67 -14.12 -7.34 23.24
C LEU A 67 -15.15 -8.45 23.53
N ASP A 68 -15.14 -9.49 22.70
CA ASP A 68 -16.02 -10.64 22.83
C ASP A 68 -15.24 -11.83 23.36
N ARG A 69 -15.75 -12.52 24.38
CA ARG A 69 -15.24 -13.86 24.71
C ARG A 69 -15.65 -14.81 23.61
N ILE A 70 -14.71 -15.23 22.78
CA ILE A 70 -14.90 -16.40 21.92
C ILE A 70 -15.00 -17.62 22.87
N PRO A 71 -16.10 -18.38 22.84
CA PRO A 71 -16.19 -19.65 23.56
C PRO A 71 -15.03 -20.57 23.15
N GLU A 72 -14.40 -21.26 24.10
CA GLU A 72 -13.33 -22.24 23.78
C GLU A 72 -13.81 -23.33 22.80
N SER A 73 -15.12 -23.55 22.70
CA SER A 73 -15.77 -24.51 21.80
C SER A 73 -15.95 -24.01 20.36
N GLY A 74 -15.57 -22.77 20.02
CA GLY A 74 -15.90 -22.18 18.72
C GLY A 74 -17.38 -21.79 18.60
N SER A 75 -17.81 -21.41 17.40
CA SER A 75 -19.21 -21.10 17.10
C SER A 75 -19.97 -22.36 16.71
N THR A 76 -21.29 -22.39 16.88
CA THR A 76 -22.13 -23.53 16.42
C THR A 76 -21.97 -23.80 14.93
N TRP A 77 -21.60 -22.79 14.14
CA TRP A 77 -21.31 -22.94 12.71
C TRP A 77 -20.05 -23.79 12.44
N ASP A 78 -19.02 -23.66 13.30
CA ASP A 78 -17.78 -24.45 13.17
C ASP A 78 -18.02 -25.95 13.41
N GLU A 79 -19.05 -26.28 14.21
CA GLU A 79 -19.42 -27.66 14.52
C GLU A 79 -20.43 -28.24 13.51
N GLU A 80 -21.40 -27.45 13.06
CA GLU A 80 -22.58 -27.96 12.35
C GLU A 80 -22.57 -27.75 10.83
N GLU A 81 -21.84 -26.74 10.33
CA GLU A 81 -22.00 -26.27 8.94
C GLU A 81 -20.72 -26.34 8.11
N TRP A 82 -19.57 -26.64 8.73
CA TRP A 82 -18.30 -26.67 8.02
C TRP A 82 -17.99 -28.04 7.41
N GLU A 83 -18.03 -28.14 6.08
CA GLU A 83 -17.58 -29.31 5.31
C GLU A 83 -16.50 -28.90 4.27
N TRP A 84 -15.50 -29.76 4.06
CA TRP A 84 -14.40 -29.57 3.09
C TRP A 84 -14.74 -30.06 1.68
#